data_AF-A0AAW2MKR3-F1
#
_entry.id   AF-A0AAW2MKR3-F1
#
_cell.length_a   1.000
_cell.length_b   1.000
_cell.length_c   1.000
_cell.angle_alpha   90.00
_cell.angle_beta   90.00
_cell.angle_gamma   90.00
#
_symmetry.space_group_name_H-M   'P 1'
#
loop_
_entity.id
_entity.type
_entity.pdbx_description
1 polymer ?
#
loop_
_entity_poly.entity_id
_entity_poly.type
_entity_poly.pdbx_seq_one_letter_code
_entity_poly.pdbx_strand_id
1 'polypeptide(L)'
;MKWPGVCSTPSSLARHCRALMRSCARHSVLGTGQKVHATVITSGLLNLPKTFLRNVILHMYAACGDVLAARKLFDEIPITQKDTVDWTTLMDSYSRGGLSMDALSLFVSMRREGVLIDDITMVSVFSTCSKVGNSVFGIQVHACMIKMGLNFCVKPGNAAMDMYVKCGLMGDAKTTFDEMTGRNVVSWTVLLWGVMKWEGLERGKNLFDEMPERNEIAWTIMIARYVENGFSKEAFGLLTEMIFEYGFHLNCASFCSLLSSCTQSGDVVMGKWVHTYALKATIDALTDVKFGTALLDMYAKCGRINTAIRMLEEAKPNDVTFTAVLSACSHSGLVDEGRQLFYSLENVYGIRPSMENYACMVDLLGRSGRLEEAEAVIRGMPMRPNEVVLGSLLGACKVHRMHELGERLVRDLVQMYPNNTEHHVLLSNMYALSGKIDKADSLRRDLRDKGIRKVPGISTMYINGKIHQFSAGEKSHPRINEIYLMLNEMIRELKLAGYVPDTTSQIISGGGSGGGDDDTNEQEEKERALLSHSEKLAVCFGLISTKAGTPLYIFKNLRICQDCHSALKIASKIYSREIVIRDRNRFSLIQEWFVFMF
;
A
#
# COMPACT_ATOMS: atom_id res chain seq x y z
N MET A 1 -28.71 32.96 -3.22
CA MET A 1 -28.46 33.38 -1.82
C MET A 1 -29.07 34.75 -1.61
N LYS A 2 -30.10 34.89 -0.75
CA LYS A 2 -30.53 36.21 -0.26
C LYS A 2 -29.79 36.47 1.04
N TRP A 3 -28.91 37.47 1.04
CA TRP A 3 -28.26 37.95 2.27
C TRP A 3 -29.30 38.57 3.20
N PRO A 4 -29.16 38.45 4.54
CA PRO A 4 -30.01 39.18 5.46
C PRO A 4 -29.84 40.69 5.20
N GLY A 5 -30.96 41.41 5.06
CA GLY A 5 -30.95 42.86 4.92
C GLY A 5 -30.30 43.56 6.12
N VAL A 6 -29.97 44.83 5.91
CA VAL A 6 -29.13 45.75 6.72
C VAL A 6 -29.53 45.90 8.22
N CYS A 7 -30.58 45.22 8.69
CA CYS A 7 -31.03 45.19 10.09
C CYS A 7 -30.92 43.78 10.71
N SER A 8 -29.73 43.16 10.71
CA SER A 8 -29.49 41.94 11.49
C SER A 8 -28.55 42.22 12.66
N THR A 9 -28.97 41.86 13.87
CA THR A 9 -28.12 41.99 15.06
C THR A 9 -26.85 41.14 14.89
N PRO A 10 -25.68 41.55 15.44
CA PRO A 10 -24.43 40.80 15.32
C PRO A 10 -24.54 39.33 15.77
N SER A 11 -25.42 39.04 16.73
CA SER A 11 -25.74 37.70 17.21
C SER A 11 -26.53 36.86 16.19
N SER A 12 -27.43 37.48 15.43
CA SER A 12 -28.17 36.82 14.35
C SER A 12 -27.26 36.47 13.18
N LEU A 13 -26.38 37.39 12.80
CA LEU A 13 -25.40 37.17 11.74
C LEU A 13 -24.41 36.05 12.11
N ALA A 14 -23.88 36.05 13.34
CA ALA A 14 -23.01 34.98 13.85
C ALA A 14 -23.68 33.59 13.79
N ARG A 15 -24.98 33.50 14.13
CA ARG A 15 -25.74 32.25 14.05
C ARG A 15 -25.89 31.77 12.61
N HIS A 16 -26.14 32.68 11.69
CA HIS A 16 -26.26 32.38 10.26
C HIS A 16 -24.93 31.89 9.67
N CYS A 17 -23.82 32.60 9.93
CA CYS A 17 -22.49 32.18 9.50
C CYS A 17 -22.12 30.80 10.07
N ARG A 18 -22.46 30.51 11.32
CA ARG A 18 -22.24 29.20 11.94
C ARG A 18 -22.99 28.07 11.21
N ALA A 19 -24.25 28.30 10.84
CA ALA A 19 -25.05 27.32 10.10
C ALA A 19 -24.47 27.07 8.70
N LEU A 20 -24.08 28.12 7.99
CA LEU A 20 -23.44 28.03 6.68
C LEU A 20 -22.12 27.28 6.74
N MET A 21 -21.27 27.57 7.73
CA MET A 21 -19.99 26.87 7.93
C MET A 21 -20.17 25.38 8.18
N ARG A 22 -21.15 24.99 9.01
CA ARG A 22 -21.46 23.56 9.23
C ARG A 22 -21.97 22.87 7.97
N SER A 23 -22.75 23.57 7.15
CA SER A 23 -23.17 23.05 5.85
C SER A 23 -21.97 22.88 4.90
N CYS A 24 -21.07 23.86 4.85
CA CYS A 24 -19.84 23.77 4.05
C CYS A 24 -18.96 22.61 4.51
N ALA A 25 -18.83 22.39 5.83
CA ALA A 25 -18.09 21.26 6.39
C ALA A 25 -18.70 19.91 5.97
N ARG A 26 -20.03 19.77 6.06
CA ARG A 26 -20.73 18.53 5.69
C ARG A 26 -20.58 18.18 4.21
N HIS A 27 -20.55 19.18 3.34
CA HIS A 27 -20.46 18.99 1.89
C HIS A 27 -19.04 19.21 1.33
N SER A 28 -18.05 19.47 2.19
CA SER A 28 -16.66 19.75 1.81
C SER A 28 -16.51 20.88 0.77
N VAL A 29 -17.32 21.93 0.86
CA VAL A 29 -17.35 23.04 -0.12
C VAL A 29 -16.42 24.17 0.32
N LEU A 30 -15.13 24.03 -0.01
CA LEU A 30 -14.08 24.96 0.43
C LEU A 30 -14.30 26.40 -0.03
N GLY A 31 -14.65 26.62 -1.30
CA GLY A 31 -14.77 27.98 -1.86
C GLY A 31 -15.87 28.81 -1.21
N THR A 32 -17.01 28.21 -0.87
CA THR A 32 -18.08 28.89 -0.12
C THR A 32 -17.67 29.11 1.34
N GLY A 33 -17.01 28.13 1.96
CA GLY A 33 -16.48 28.26 3.32
C GLY A 33 -15.50 29.42 3.46
N GLN A 34 -14.58 29.59 2.51
CA GLN A 34 -13.63 30.71 2.46
C GLN A 34 -14.34 32.08 2.37
N LYS A 35 -15.39 32.20 1.54
CA LYS A 35 -16.20 33.43 1.43
C LYS A 35 -16.91 33.78 2.74
N VAL A 36 -17.49 32.77 3.40
CA VAL A 36 -18.12 32.95 4.71
C VAL A 36 -17.07 33.31 5.76
N HIS A 37 -15.86 32.72 5.71
CA HIS A 37 -14.76 33.06 6.63
C HIS A 37 -14.34 34.51 6.48
N ALA A 38 -14.12 34.96 5.24
CA ALA A 38 -13.79 36.36 4.94
C ALA A 38 -14.86 37.32 5.49
N THR A 39 -16.14 36.98 5.31
CA THR A 39 -17.27 37.77 5.86
C THR A 39 -17.20 37.86 7.39
N VAL A 40 -16.87 36.77 8.07
CA VAL A 40 -16.76 36.72 9.53
C VAL A 40 -15.61 37.60 10.03
N ILE A 41 -14.50 37.68 9.29
CA ILE A 41 -13.37 38.57 9.57
C ILE A 41 -13.77 40.04 9.33
N THR A 42 -14.28 40.37 8.14
CA THR A 42 -14.60 41.77 7.77
C THR A 42 -15.71 42.38 8.62
N SER A 43 -16.60 41.55 9.15
CA SER A 43 -17.71 41.97 10.03
C SER A 43 -17.29 42.08 11.51
N GLY A 44 -16.03 41.80 11.87
CA GLY A 44 -15.53 41.85 13.25
C GLY A 44 -16.11 40.79 14.19
N LEU A 45 -16.80 39.77 13.67
CA LEU A 45 -17.53 38.78 14.48
C LEU A 45 -16.60 37.86 15.28
N LEU A 46 -15.33 37.70 14.87
CA LEU A 46 -14.32 36.93 15.62
C LEU A 46 -13.95 37.56 16.96
N ASN A 47 -14.14 38.88 17.11
CA ASN A 47 -13.81 39.62 18.32
C ASN A 47 -14.96 39.58 19.35
N LEU A 48 -16.13 39.08 18.97
CA LEU A 48 -17.27 38.97 19.87
C LEU A 48 -17.06 37.82 20.86
N PRO A 49 -17.16 38.08 22.18
CA PRO A 49 -16.99 37.04 23.19
C PRO A 49 -18.05 35.94 23.07
N LYS A 50 -17.66 34.69 23.40
CA LYS A 50 -18.54 33.49 23.47
C LYS A 50 -19.17 33.04 22.14
N THR A 51 -18.64 33.48 21.00
CA THR A 51 -19.17 33.05 19.69
C THR A 51 -18.61 31.71 19.20
N PHE A 52 -17.49 31.21 19.74
CA PHE A 52 -16.82 29.95 19.33
C PHE A 52 -16.73 29.78 17.79
N LEU A 53 -16.70 30.90 17.05
CA LEU A 53 -16.71 30.88 15.59
C LEU A 53 -15.39 30.34 15.04
N ARG A 54 -14.27 30.59 15.72
CA ARG A 54 -12.95 30.04 15.36
C ARG A 54 -12.97 28.51 15.31
N ASN A 55 -13.53 27.85 16.32
CA ASN A 55 -13.67 26.38 16.35
C ASN A 55 -14.49 25.88 15.16
N VAL A 56 -15.62 26.53 14.86
CA VAL A 56 -16.48 26.14 13.72
C VAL A 56 -15.78 26.32 12.37
N ILE A 57 -14.98 27.38 12.22
CA ILE A 57 -14.20 27.62 11.01
C ILE A 57 -13.05 26.59 10.91
N LEU A 58 -12.38 26.26 12.03
CA LEU A 58 -11.41 25.17 12.12
C LEU A 58 -12.02 23.86 11.60
N HIS A 59 -13.18 23.43 12.13
CA HIS A 59 -13.83 22.20 11.68
C HIS A 59 -14.21 22.24 10.20
N MET A 60 -14.58 23.41 9.66
CA MET A 60 -14.89 23.57 8.24
C MET A 60 -13.66 23.35 7.36
N TYR A 61 -12.53 24.01 7.65
CA TYR A 61 -11.29 23.82 6.89
C TYR A 61 -10.76 22.40 7.02
N ALA A 62 -10.78 21.85 8.23
CA ALA A 62 -10.37 20.46 8.49
C ALA A 62 -11.21 19.45 7.70
N ALA A 63 -12.53 19.65 7.61
CA ALA A 63 -13.43 18.82 6.81
C ALA A 63 -13.13 18.94 5.31
N CYS A 64 -12.81 20.14 4.83
CA CYS A 64 -12.47 20.41 3.43
C CYS A 64 -11.04 19.99 3.03
N GLY A 65 -10.22 19.52 3.96
CA GLY A 65 -8.85 19.07 3.69
C GLY A 65 -7.79 20.18 3.60
N ASP A 66 -8.13 21.42 3.94
CA ASP A 66 -7.15 22.52 4.04
C ASP A 66 -6.51 22.50 5.43
N VAL A 67 -5.54 21.59 5.57
CA VAL A 67 -4.87 21.30 6.84
C VAL A 67 -4.10 22.50 7.37
N LEU A 68 -3.51 23.32 6.47
CA LEU A 68 -2.71 24.48 6.85
C LEU A 68 -3.59 25.59 7.46
N ALA A 69 -4.73 25.91 6.82
CA ALA A 69 -5.67 26.88 7.36
C ALA A 69 -6.28 26.40 8.68
N ALA A 70 -6.62 25.10 8.77
CA ALA A 70 -7.10 24.48 9.99
C ALA A 70 -6.05 24.62 11.12
N ARG A 71 -4.78 24.28 10.87
CA ARG A 71 -3.73 24.40 11.88
C ARG A 71 -3.54 25.83 12.36
N LYS A 72 -3.52 26.81 11.45
CA LYS A 72 -3.39 28.22 11.82
C LYS A 72 -4.51 28.66 12.78
N LEU A 73 -5.76 28.32 12.47
CA LEU A 73 -6.90 28.64 13.33
C LEU A 73 -6.82 27.93 14.67
N PHE A 74 -6.36 26.68 14.69
CA PHE A 74 -6.15 25.96 15.93
C PHE A 74 -5.15 26.68 16.84
N ASP A 75 -4.04 27.19 16.30
CA ASP A 75 -3.04 27.93 17.08
C ASP A 75 -3.58 29.26 17.63
N GLU A 76 -4.49 29.92 16.89
CA GLU A 76 -5.14 31.17 17.32
C GLU A 76 -6.22 30.97 18.41
N ILE A 77 -6.80 29.77 18.55
CA ILE A 77 -7.81 29.50 19.59
C ILE A 77 -7.13 29.39 20.97
N PRO A 78 -7.54 30.17 21.98
CA PRO A 78 -7.00 30.04 23.34
C PRO A 78 -7.22 28.63 23.91
N ILE A 79 -6.27 28.10 24.69
CA ILE A 79 -6.36 26.73 25.25
C ILE A 79 -7.65 26.53 26.08
N THR A 80 -8.12 27.56 26.78
CA THR A 80 -9.37 27.55 27.56
C THR A 80 -10.64 27.43 26.71
N GLN A 81 -10.53 27.59 25.39
CA GLN A 81 -11.62 27.49 24.42
C GLN A 81 -11.46 26.29 23.48
N LYS A 82 -10.38 25.50 23.64
CA LYS A 82 -10.19 24.25 22.90
C LYS A 82 -10.85 23.11 23.65
N ASP A 83 -11.66 22.31 22.97
CA ASP A 83 -12.22 21.08 23.50
C ASP A 83 -11.61 19.84 22.79
N THR A 84 -11.92 18.64 23.29
CA THR A 84 -11.47 17.37 22.70
C THR A 84 -11.86 17.25 21.21
N VAL A 85 -12.95 17.89 20.77
CA VAL A 85 -13.41 17.84 19.38
C VAL A 85 -12.48 18.64 18.47
N ASP A 86 -11.97 19.79 18.92
CA ASP A 86 -10.99 20.58 18.15
C ASP A 86 -9.70 19.78 17.87
N TRP A 87 -9.17 19.11 18.91
CA TRP A 87 -7.96 18.28 18.80
C TRP A 87 -8.18 17.09 17.88
N THR A 88 -9.26 16.33 18.09
CA THR A 88 -9.58 15.14 17.29
C THR A 88 -9.88 15.47 15.83
N THR A 89 -10.54 16.60 15.57
CA THR A 89 -10.80 17.08 14.20
C THR A 89 -9.51 17.44 13.47
N LEU A 90 -8.59 18.14 14.13
CA LEU A 90 -7.31 18.49 13.51
C LEU A 90 -6.43 17.24 13.32
N MET A 91 -6.42 16.30 14.27
CA MET A 91 -5.73 15.02 14.11
C MET A 91 -6.27 14.22 12.92
N ASP A 92 -7.59 14.12 12.76
CA ASP A 92 -8.21 13.43 11.63
C ASP A 92 -7.87 14.13 10.30
N SER A 93 -7.85 15.47 10.29
CA SER A 93 -7.43 16.26 9.13
C SER A 93 -5.99 15.98 8.72
N TYR A 94 -5.05 15.95 9.68
CA TYR A 94 -3.66 15.54 9.44
C TYR A 94 -3.55 14.11 8.91
N SER A 95 -4.30 13.17 9.51
CA SER A 95 -4.34 11.76 9.11
C SER A 95 -4.90 11.55 7.70
N ARG A 96 -5.86 12.39 7.26
CA ARG A 96 -6.38 12.39 5.87
C ARG A 96 -5.46 13.09 4.89
N GLY A 97 -4.75 14.14 5.32
CA GLY A 97 -3.78 14.88 4.51
C GLY A 97 -2.42 14.19 4.32
N GLY A 98 -2.24 12.95 4.80
CA GLY A 98 -0.98 12.21 4.71
C GLY A 98 0.08 12.64 5.73
N LEU A 99 -0.23 13.59 6.62
CA LEU A 99 0.63 14.12 7.67
C LEU A 99 0.46 13.32 8.98
N SER A 100 0.51 11.99 8.87
CA SER A 100 0.16 11.10 9.98
C SER A 100 1.10 11.21 11.18
N MET A 101 2.38 11.54 10.98
CA MET A 101 3.31 11.76 12.09
C MET A 101 2.97 13.04 12.89
N ASP A 102 2.51 14.08 12.20
CA ASP A 102 2.05 15.33 12.84
C ASP A 102 0.79 15.07 13.67
N ALA A 103 -0.14 14.24 13.17
CA ALA A 103 -1.31 13.80 13.95
C ALA A 103 -0.91 13.10 15.26
N LEU A 104 0.09 12.21 15.24
CA LEU A 104 0.58 11.55 16.47
C LEU A 104 1.28 12.55 17.41
N SER A 105 2.04 13.51 16.86
CA SER A 105 2.65 14.58 17.66
C SER A 105 1.59 15.45 18.35
N LEU A 106 0.47 15.70 17.67
CA LEU A 106 -0.65 16.47 18.19
C LEU A 106 -1.34 15.73 19.35
N PHE A 107 -1.46 14.40 19.28
CA PHE A 107 -1.94 13.60 20.41
C PHE A 107 -1.01 13.69 21.63
N VAL A 108 0.32 13.67 21.43
CA VAL A 108 1.27 13.86 22.53
C VAL A 108 1.10 15.25 23.16
N SER A 109 0.89 16.29 22.35
CA SER A 109 0.60 17.64 22.84
C SER A 109 -0.71 17.70 23.61
N MET A 110 -1.79 17.09 23.09
CA MET A 110 -3.10 17.02 23.76
C MET A 110 -2.96 16.42 25.17
N ARG A 111 -2.13 15.38 25.33
CA ARG A 111 -1.83 14.76 26.63
C ARG A 111 -1.02 15.65 27.56
N ARG A 112 -0.04 16.39 27.04
CA ARG A 112 0.78 17.31 27.85
C ARG A 112 -0.05 18.47 28.40
N GLU A 113 -1.02 18.93 27.63
CA GLU A 113 -1.98 19.97 28.04
C GLU A 113 -3.07 19.44 28.99
N GLY A 114 -3.08 18.14 29.33
CA GLY A 114 -4.04 17.54 30.26
C GLY A 114 -5.47 17.44 29.72
N VAL A 115 -5.66 17.48 28.40
CA VAL A 115 -6.99 17.36 27.78
C VAL A 115 -7.49 15.93 27.93
N LEU A 116 -8.78 15.78 28.28
CA LEU A 116 -9.42 14.48 28.43
C LEU A 116 -9.43 13.71 27.10
N ILE A 117 -8.93 12.48 27.12
CA ILE A 117 -8.97 11.56 25.99
C ILE A 117 -10.25 10.71 26.10
N ASP A 118 -11.02 10.68 25.03
CA ASP A 118 -12.25 9.89 24.88
C ASP A 118 -12.06 8.71 23.91
N ASP A 119 -13.16 7.97 23.65
CA ASP A 119 -13.19 6.83 22.73
C ASP A 119 -12.84 7.26 21.29
N ILE A 120 -13.35 8.41 20.84
CA ILE A 120 -13.11 8.98 19.50
C ILE A 120 -11.62 9.28 19.31
N THR A 121 -10.98 9.89 20.31
CA THR A 121 -9.55 10.19 20.29
C THR A 121 -8.73 8.92 20.13
N MET A 122 -9.02 7.87 20.91
CA MET A 122 -8.32 6.59 20.80
C MET A 122 -8.48 5.96 19.41
N VAL A 123 -9.69 5.96 18.86
CA VAL A 123 -9.95 5.45 17.49
C VAL A 123 -9.13 6.22 16.45
N SER A 124 -9.06 7.55 16.55
CA SER A 124 -8.28 8.39 15.63
C SER A 124 -6.77 8.12 15.71
N VAL A 125 -6.23 7.97 16.93
CA VAL A 125 -4.80 7.65 17.13
C VAL A 125 -4.47 6.27 16.57
N PHE A 126 -5.25 5.24 16.88
CA PHE A 126 -5.01 3.89 16.37
C PHE A 126 -5.13 3.81 14.86
N SER A 127 -6.12 4.48 14.25
CA SER A 127 -6.24 4.59 12.80
C SER A 127 -5.01 5.24 12.16
N THR A 128 -4.47 6.27 12.80
CA THR A 128 -3.24 6.94 12.33
C THR A 128 -2.02 6.02 12.48
N CYS A 129 -1.90 5.29 13.60
CA CYS A 129 -0.84 4.30 13.79
C CYS A 129 -0.92 3.18 12.75
N SER A 130 -2.14 2.71 12.43
CA SER A 130 -2.35 1.63 11.48
C SER A 130 -2.01 2.04 10.05
N LYS A 131 -2.28 3.29 9.66
CA LYS A 131 -1.87 3.88 8.36
C LYS A 131 -0.34 4.00 8.24
N VAL A 132 0.35 4.40 9.30
CA VAL A 132 1.82 4.58 9.29
C VAL A 132 2.56 3.24 9.48
N GLY A 133 1.89 2.24 10.04
CA GLY A 133 2.53 1.00 10.48
C GLY A 133 3.42 1.19 11.72
N ASN A 134 3.15 2.21 12.54
CA ASN A 134 3.94 2.49 13.75
C ASN A 134 3.44 1.65 14.93
N SER A 135 3.82 0.37 14.95
CA SER A 135 3.43 -0.58 16.00
C SER A 135 3.93 -0.18 17.38
N VAL A 136 5.14 0.38 17.49
CA VAL A 136 5.74 0.79 18.76
C VAL A 136 4.88 1.87 19.45
N PHE A 137 4.48 2.90 18.70
CA PHE A 137 3.61 3.93 19.23
C PHE A 137 2.21 3.38 19.52
N GLY A 138 1.68 2.51 18.64
CA GLY A 138 0.40 1.83 18.83
C GLY A 138 0.33 1.04 20.16
N ILE A 139 1.38 0.30 20.51
CA ILE A 139 1.46 -0.43 21.79
C ILE A 139 1.43 0.52 22.99
N GLN A 140 2.14 1.66 22.92
CA GLN A 140 2.12 2.67 23.98
C GLN A 140 0.73 3.30 24.16
N VAL A 141 0.05 3.56 23.04
CA VAL A 141 -1.33 4.08 23.03
C VAL A 141 -2.29 3.03 23.62
N HIS A 142 -2.12 1.75 23.30
CA HIS A 142 -2.92 0.68 23.89
C HIS A 142 -2.73 0.57 25.41
N ALA A 143 -1.48 0.64 25.91
CA ALA A 143 -1.24 0.71 27.35
C ALA A 143 -1.88 1.96 27.99
N CYS A 144 -1.90 3.10 27.28
CA CYS A 144 -2.60 4.29 27.73
C CYS A 144 -4.12 4.07 27.81
N MET A 145 -4.71 3.41 26.81
CA MET A 145 -6.14 3.07 26.76
C MET A 145 -6.56 2.24 27.97
N ILE A 146 -5.76 1.21 28.31
CA ILE A 146 -6.00 0.35 29.48
C ILE A 146 -5.91 1.16 30.78
N LYS A 147 -4.88 2.00 30.94
CA LYS A 147 -4.72 2.86 32.14
C LYS A 147 -5.88 3.84 32.34
N MET A 148 -6.57 4.22 31.27
CA MET A 148 -7.73 5.11 31.29
C MET A 148 -9.05 4.37 31.47
N GLY A 149 -9.05 3.03 31.56
CA GLY A 149 -10.27 2.22 31.67
C GLY A 149 -11.10 2.17 30.38
N LEU A 150 -10.51 2.56 29.24
CA LEU A 150 -11.19 2.56 27.94
C LEU A 150 -11.11 1.20 27.22
N ASN A 151 -10.45 0.20 27.83
CA ASN A 151 -10.30 -1.15 27.26
C ASN A 151 -11.62 -1.93 27.18
N PHE A 152 -12.61 -1.57 28.01
CA PHE A 152 -13.95 -2.17 27.95
C PHE A 152 -14.82 -1.59 26.82
N CYS A 153 -14.41 -0.47 26.23
CA CYS A 153 -15.13 0.14 25.13
C CYS A 153 -14.86 -0.61 23.83
N VAL A 154 -15.93 -1.06 23.16
CA VAL A 154 -15.83 -1.87 21.94
C VAL A 154 -15.16 -1.11 20.78
N LYS A 155 -15.39 0.21 20.65
CA LYS A 155 -14.82 0.97 19.52
C LYS A 155 -13.29 1.14 19.62
N PRO A 156 -12.72 1.62 20.75
CA PRO A 156 -11.27 1.66 20.93
C PRO A 156 -10.63 0.26 20.82
N GLY A 157 -11.26 -0.78 21.38
CA GLY A 157 -10.81 -2.17 21.23
C GLY A 157 -10.73 -2.62 19.77
N ASN A 158 -11.79 -2.37 18.97
CA ASN A 158 -11.79 -2.68 17.54
C ASN A 158 -10.72 -1.90 16.76
N ALA A 159 -10.48 -0.63 17.11
CA ALA A 159 -9.44 0.18 16.48
C ALA A 159 -8.02 -0.29 16.85
N ALA A 160 -7.82 -0.70 18.10
CA ALA A 160 -6.56 -1.30 18.56
C ALA A 160 -6.29 -2.62 17.81
N MET A 161 -7.30 -3.50 17.70
CA MET A 161 -7.20 -4.73 16.91
C MET A 161 -6.85 -4.45 15.44
N ASP A 162 -7.54 -3.51 14.77
CA ASP A 162 -7.24 -3.13 13.38
C ASP A 162 -5.79 -2.64 13.23
N MET A 163 -5.29 -1.86 14.20
CA MET A 163 -3.91 -1.41 14.23
C MET A 163 -2.94 -2.58 14.33
N TYR A 164 -3.14 -3.50 15.27
CA TYR A 164 -2.30 -4.68 15.43
C TYR A 164 -2.30 -5.55 14.18
N VAL A 165 -3.47 -5.83 13.62
CA VAL A 165 -3.59 -6.61 12.39
C VAL A 165 -2.85 -5.93 11.24
N LYS A 166 -3.03 -4.63 11.01
CA LYS A 166 -2.34 -3.92 9.93
C LYS A 166 -0.83 -3.84 10.13
N CYS A 167 -0.36 -3.82 11.37
CA CYS A 167 1.05 -3.87 11.72
C CYS A 167 1.65 -5.29 11.72
N GLY A 168 0.87 -6.33 11.42
CA GLY A 168 1.34 -7.73 11.39
C GLY A 168 1.49 -8.39 12.77
N LEU A 169 0.94 -7.79 13.82
CA LEU A 169 0.97 -8.28 15.20
C LEU A 169 -0.31 -9.06 15.52
N MET A 170 -0.54 -10.16 14.79
CA MET A 170 -1.80 -10.92 14.87
C MET A 170 -2.05 -11.53 16.27
N GLY A 171 -0.99 -11.91 17.00
CA GLY A 171 -1.11 -12.42 18.37
C GLY A 171 -1.65 -11.39 19.36
N ASP A 172 -1.21 -10.13 19.25
CA ASP A 172 -1.71 -9.04 20.09
C ASP A 172 -3.16 -8.69 19.75
N ALA A 173 -3.55 -8.78 18.47
CA ALA A 173 -4.94 -8.61 18.05
C ALA A 173 -5.87 -9.67 18.67
N LYS A 174 -5.46 -10.94 18.68
CA LYS A 174 -6.21 -12.03 19.34
C LYS A 174 -6.29 -11.85 20.86
N THR A 175 -5.18 -11.49 21.49
CA THR A 175 -5.15 -11.21 22.94
C THR A 175 -6.13 -10.08 23.28
N THR A 176 -6.10 -8.98 22.51
CA THR A 176 -7.03 -7.86 22.67
C THR A 176 -8.47 -8.32 22.47
N PHE A 177 -8.75 -9.13 21.45
CA PHE A 177 -10.07 -9.71 21.20
C PHE A 177 -10.55 -10.55 22.38
N ASP A 178 -9.67 -11.37 22.96
CA ASP A 178 -10.00 -12.25 24.08
C ASP A 178 -10.29 -11.49 25.38
N GLU A 179 -9.62 -10.36 25.61
CA GLU A 179 -9.85 -9.48 26.75
C GLU A 179 -11.16 -8.67 26.64
N MET A 180 -11.75 -8.54 25.44
CA MET A 180 -13.00 -7.80 25.25
C MET A 180 -14.21 -8.54 25.82
N THR A 181 -14.96 -7.88 26.70
CA THR A 181 -16.16 -8.42 27.36
C THR A 181 -17.46 -8.24 26.57
N GLY A 182 -17.48 -7.33 25.58
CA GLY A 182 -18.66 -6.96 24.79
C GLY A 182 -18.45 -7.05 23.28
N ARG A 183 -17.82 -8.12 22.79
CA ARG A 183 -17.49 -8.31 21.37
C ARG A 183 -18.76 -8.24 20.51
N ASN A 184 -18.73 -7.46 19.45
CA ASN A 184 -19.83 -7.36 18.49
C ASN A 184 -19.41 -7.89 17.12
N VAL A 185 -20.35 -7.93 16.16
CA VAL A 185 -20.06 -8.38 14.79
C VAL A 185 -18.85 -7.65 14.16
N VAL A 186 -18.61 -6.39 14.51
CA VAL A 186 -17.45 -5.62 14.02
C VAL A 186 -16.15 -6.15 14.61
N SER A 187 -16.11 -6.50 15.90
CA SER A 187 -14.93 -7.13 16.54
C SER A 187 -14.52 -8.42 15.82
N TRP A 188 -15.50 -9.29 15.55
CA TRP A 188 -15.28 -10.54 14.82
C TRP A 188 -14.84 -10.28 13.37
N THR A 189 -15.44 -9.29 12.70
CA THR A 189 -15.09 -8.94 11.31
C THR A 189 -13.64 -8.44 11.19
N VAL A 190 -13.16 -7.63 12.13
CA VAL A 190 -11.76 -7.16 12.16
C VAL A 190 -10.81 -8.33 12.36
N LEU A 191 -11.14 -9.25 13.27
CA LEU A 191 -10.35 -10.45 13.51
C LEU A 191 -10.33 -11.37 12.29
N LEU A 192 -11.49 -11.60 11.65
CA LEU A 192 -11.64 -12.40 10.43
C LEU A 192 -10.74 -11.88 9.31
N TRP A 193 -10.78 -10.57 9.05
CA TRP A 193 -9.90 -9.95 8.05
C TRP A 193 -8.42 -10.20 8.37
N GLY A 194 -8.03 -10.10 9.64
CA GLY A 194 -6.67 -10.37 10.08
C GLY A 194 -6.24 -11.83 9.92
N VAL A 195 -7.08 -12.77 10.36
CA VAL A 195 -6.83 -14.21 10.21
C VAL A 195 -6.71 -14.58 8.73
N MET A 196 -7.62 -14.09 7.88
CA MET A 196 -7.58 -14.33 6.43
C MET A 196 -6.28 -13.84 5.78
N LYS A 197 -5.75 -12.72 6.27
CA LYS A 197 -4.55 -12.08 5.75
C LYS A 197 -3.26 -12.72 6.25
N TRP A 198 -3.21 -13.12 7.52
CA TRP A 198 -1.98 -13.50 8.20
C TRP A 198 -1.90 -14.97 8.61
N GLU A 199 -3.00 -15.71 8.60
CA GLU A 199 -3.03 -17.11 9.02
C GLU A 199 -3.68 -18.05 8.01
N GLY A 200 -4.23 -17.51 6.91
CA GLY A 200 -4.73 -18.28 5.78
C GLY A 200 -6.24 -18.51 5.76
N LEU A 201 -6.72 -19.06 4.63
CA LEU A 201 -8.14 -19.22 4.32
C LEU A 201 -8.84 -20.22 5.24
N GLU A 202 -8.19 -21.33 5.58
CA GLU A 202 -8.76 -22.40 6.39
C GLU A 202 -9.11 -21.94 7.81
N ARG A 203 -8.16 -21.27 8.48
CA ARG A 203 -8.40 -20.69 9.81
C ARG A 203 -9.44 -19.58 9.77
N GLY A 204 -9.45 -18.79 8.69
CA GLY A 204 -10.46 -17.76 8.49
C GLY A 204 -11.86 -18.35 8.33
N LYS A 205 -11.99 -19.49 7.63
CA LYS A 205 -13.24 -20.23 7.52
C LYS A 205 -13.72 -20.73 8.88
N ASN A 206 -12.86 -21.39 9.65
CA ASN A 206 -13.23 -21.87 10.99
C ASN A 206 -13.72 -20.72 11.88
N LEU A 207 -13.01 -19.58 11.84
CA LEU A 207 -13.42 -18.40 12.59
C LEU A 207 -14.77 -17.84 12.08
N PHE A 208 -14.97 -17.82 10.77
CA PHE A 208 -16.24 -17.39 10.17
C PHE A 208 -17.41 -18.29 10.57
N ASP A 209 -17.20 -19.59 10.67
CA ASP A 209 -18.19 -20.57 11.10
C ASP A 209 -18.54 -20.41 12.59
N GLU A 210 -17.57 -20.01 13.42
CA GLU A 210 -17.75 -19.68 14.84
C GLU A 210 -18.46 -18.33 15.11
N MET A 211 -18.53 -17.44 14.11
CA MET A 211 -19.15 -16.12 14.30
C MET A 211 -20.63 -16.25 14.69
N PRO A 212 -21.06 -15.69 15.85
CA PRO A 212 -22.47 -15.75 16.28
C PRO A 212 -23.42 -15.00 15.36
N GLU A 213 -22.95 -13.87 14.83
CA GLU A 213 -23.66 -13.03 13.87
C GLU A 213 -22.69 -12.64 12.76
N ARG A 214 -23.20 -12.57 11.52
CA ARG A 214 -22.42 -12.21 10.32
C ARG A 214 -23.07 -11.00 9.67
N ASN A 215 -22.28 -9.97 9.39
CA ASN A 215 -22.71 -8.82 8.62
C ASN A 215 -22.28 -8.96 7.15
N GLU A 216 -22.78 -8.08 6.30
CA GLU A 216 -22.44 -8.02 4.87
C GLU A 216 -20.91 -7.98 4.62
N ILE A 217 -20.17 -7.29 5.49
CA ILE A 217 -18.71 -7.12 5.38
C ILE A 217 -17.99 -8.45 5.62
N ALA A 218 -18.40 -9.24 6.61
CA ALA A 218 -17.81 -10.55 6.90
C ALA A 218 -17.99 -11.52 5.70
N TRP A 219 -19.20 -11.57 5.13
CA TRP A 219 -19.46 -12.35 3.90
C TRP A 219 -18.60 -11.88 2.74
N THR A 220 -18.51 -10.56 2.54
CA THR A 220 -17.69 -9.97 1.47
C THR A 220 -16.22 -10.33 1.62
N ILE A 221 -15.67 -10.29 2.85
CA ILE A 221 -14.28 -10.71 3.14
C ILE A 221 -14.07 -12.18 2.77
N MET A 222 -15.00 -13.06 3.15
CA MET A 222 -14.91 -14.48 2.80
C MET A 222 -14.87 -14.67 1.29
N ILE A 223 -15.90 -14.18 0.59
CA ILE A 223 -16.05 -14.37 -0.85
C ILE A 223 -14.84 -13.79 -1.60
N ALA A 224 -14.43 -12.56 -1.27
CA ALA A 224 -13.24 -11.90 -1.82
C ALA A 224 -11.98 -12.77 -1.66
N ARG A 225 -11.76 -13.33 -0.47
CA ARG A 225 -10.59 -14.17 -0.19
C ARG A 225 -10.62 -15.50 -0.93
N TYR A 226 -11.79 -16.14 -1.06
CA TYR A 226 -11.95 -17.34 -1.87
C TYR A 226 -11.63 -17.06 -3.36
N VAL A 227 -12.11 -15.93 -3.91
CA VAL A 227 -11.80 -15.50 -5.28
C VAL A 227 -10.31 -15.26 -5.45
N GLU A 228 -9.67 -14.52 -4.54
CA GLU A 228 -8.23 -14.23 -4.59
C GLU A 228 -7.34 -15.48 -4.56
N ASN A 229 -7.82 -16.56 -3.96
CA ASN A 229 -7.11 -17.83 -3.89
C ASN A 229 -7.52 -18.80 -5.03
N GLY A 230 -8.37 -18.36 -5.97
CA GLY A 230 -8.77 -19.15 -7.14
C GLY A 230 -9.92 -20.15 -6.90
N PHE A 231 -10.53 -20.14 -5.71
CA PHE A 231 -11.64 -21.02 -5.34
C PHE A 231 -12.99 -20.41 -5.73
N SER A 232 -13.16 -20.17 -7.03
CA SER A 232 -14.31 -19.44 -7.58
C SER A 232 -15.65 -20.13 -7.30
N LYS A 233 -15.69 -21.46 -7.32
CA LYS A 233 -16.92 -22.23 -7.12
C LYS A 233 -17.46 -22.08 -5.70
N GLU A 234 -16.57 -22.17 -4.72
CA GLU A 234 -16.86 -21.97 -3.30
C GLU A 234 -17.24 -20.50 -3.03
N ALA A 235 -16.53 -19.56 -3.66
CA ALA A 235 -16.89 -18.13 -3.60
C ALA A 235 -18.31 -17.88 -4.11
N PHE A 236 -18.69 -18.50 -5.23
CA PHE A 236 -20.05 -18.42 -5.76
C PHE A 236 -21.07 -19.04 -4.81
N GLY A 237 -20.76 -20.18 -4.20
CA GLY A 237 -21.62 -20.81 -3.20
C GLY A 237 -21.92 -19.87 -2.02
N LEU A 238 -20.88 -19.27 -1.45
CA LEU A 238 -21.02 -18.29 -0.35
C LEU A 238 -21.77 -17.04 -0.79
N LEU A 239 -21.58 -16.59 -2.03
CA LEU A 239 -22.32 -15.43 -2.56
C LEU A 239 -23.80 -15.74 -2.74
N THR A 240 -24.14 -16.93 -3.22
CA THR A 240 -25.53 -17.37 -3.35
C THR A 240 -26.19 -17.53 -1.98
N GLU A 241 -25.48 -18.10 -1.01
CA GLU A 241 -25.95 -18.24 0.37
C GLU A 241 -26.23 -16.85 0.99
N MET A 242 -25.27 -15.93 0.88
CA MET A 242 -25.40 -14.56 1.35
C MET A 242 -26.65 -13.86 0.78
N ILE A 243 -26.90 -13.98 -0.53
CA ILE A 243 -27.96 -13.24 -1.22
C ILE A 243 -29.33 -13.90 -1.06
N PHE A 244 -29.42 -15.22 -1.26
CA PHE A 244 -30.71 -15.91 -1.37
C PHE A 244 -31.17 -16.52 -0.04
N GLU A 245 -30.25 -16.97 0.82
CA GLU A 245 -30.62 -17.59 2.10
C GLU A 245 -30.68 -16.56 3.22
N TYR A 246 -29.68 -15.68 3.32
CA TYR A 246 -29.61 -14.67 4.37
C TYR A 246 -30.20 -13.30 3.95
N GLY A 247 -30.55 -13.13 2.68
CA GLY A 247 -31.23 -11.92 2.19
C GLY A 247 -30.36 -10.65 2.17
N PHE A 248 -29.03 -10.78 2.19
CA PHE A 248 -28.15 -9.62 2.06
C PHE A 248 -28.08 -9.15 0.59
N HIS A 249 -27.85 -7.85 0.42
CA HIS A 249 -27.56 -7.26 -0.89
C HIS A 249 -26.13 -6.77 -0.94
N LEU A 250 -25.53 -6.84 -2.12
CA LEU A 250 -24.22 -6.23 -2.35
C LEU A 250 -24.37 -4.72 -2.39
N ASN A 251 -23.63 -4.02 -1.54
CA ASN A 251 -23.47 -2.57 -1.63
C ASN A 251 -22.27 -2.19 -2.53
N CYS A 252 -22.08 -0.90 -2.83
CA CYS A 252 -20.97 -0.42 -3.67
C CYS A 252 -19.58 -0.87 -3.17
N ALA A 253 -19.35 -0.95 -1.85
CA ALA A 253 -18.08 -1.41 -1.29
C ALA A 253 -17.88 -2.91 -1.51
N SER A 254 -18.93 -3.71 -1.38
CA SER A 254 -18.90 -5.15 -1.64
C SER A 254 -18.65 -5.44 -3.10
N PHE A 255 -19.31 -4.72 -4.01
CA PHE A 255 -19.02 -4.76 -5.43
C PHE A 255 -17.55 -4.43 -5.73
N CYS A 256 -17.03 -3.31 -5.22
CA CYS A 256 -15.64 -2.92 -5.45
C CYS A 256 -14.64 -3.94 -4.89
N SER A 257 -14.92 -4.52 -3.71
CA SER A 257 -14.07 -5.54 -3.10
C SER A 257 -14.04 -6.81 -3.96
N LEU A 258 -15.20 -7.31 -4.39
CA LEU A 258 -15.28 -8.50 -5.24
C LEU A 258 -14.60 -8.28 -6.59
N LEU A 259 -14.82 -7.13 -7.24
CA LEU A 259 -14.17 -6.78 -8.50
C LEU A 259 -12.65 -6.65 -8.35
N SER A 260 -12.18 -6.07 -7.25
CA SER A 260 -10.75 -6.03 -6.93
C SER A 260 -10.17 -7.43 -6.73
N SER A 261 -10.89 -8.32 -6.04
CA SER A 261 -10.47 -9.72 -5.88
C SER A 261 -10.48 -10.50 -7.21
N CYS A 262 -11.43 -10.22 -8.12
CA CYS A 262 -11.43 -10.76 -9.48
C CYS A 262 -10.25 -10.23 -10.32
N THR A 263 -9.96 -8.93 -10.21
CA THR A 263 -8.80 -8.29 -10.84
C THR A 263 -7.51 -8.96 -10.42
N GLN A 264 -7.44 -9.24 -9.12
CA GLN A 264 -6.35 -9.93 -8.48
C GLN A 264 -6.22 -11.35 -9.02
N SER A 265 -7.31 -12.15 -8.99
CA SER A 265 -7.43 -13.57 -9.44
C SER A 265 -7.40 -13.83 -10.94
N GLY A 266 -7.62 -12.80 -11.75
CA GLY A 266 -7.95 -12.98 -13.16
C GLY A 266 -9.30 -13.67 -13.40
N ASP A 267 -10.18 -13.78 -12.39
CA ASP A 267 -11.47 -14.46 -12.50
C ASP A 267 -12.52 -13.59 -13.20
N VAL A 268 -12.52 -13.70 -14.53
CA VAL A 268 -13.46 -13.00 -15.40
C VAL A 268 -14.89 -13.51 -15.25
N VAL A 269 -15.08 -14.76 -14.81
CA VAL A 269 -16.40 -15.38 -14.70
C VAL A 269 -17.15 -14.75 -13.53
N MET A 270 -16.50 -14.69 -12.37
CA MET A 270 -17.01 -13.97 -11.20
C MET A 270 -17.21 -12.49 -11.51
N GLY A 271 -16.24 -11.83 -12.13
CA GLY A 271 -16.36 -10.42 -12.51
C GLY A 271 -17.57 -10.12 -13.42
N LYS A 272 -17.83 -10.98 -14.42
CA LYS A 272 -19.02 -10.88 -15.29
C LYS A 272 -20.33 -11.10 -14.54
N TRP A 273 -20.36 -12.05 -13.60
CA TRP A 273 -21.53 -12.29 -12.78
C TRP A 273 -21.86 -11.06 -11.93
N VAL A 274 -20.84 -10.52 -11.24
CA VAL A 274 -20.95 -9.32 -10.41
C VAL A 274 -21.45 -8.13 -11.24
N HIS A 275 -20.91 -7.94 -12.45
CA HIS A 275 -21.40 -6.94 -13.40
C HIS A 275 -22.88 -7.15 -13.76
N THR A 276 -23.27 -8.36 -14.12
CA THR A 276 -24.66 -8.68 -14.54
C THR A 276 -25.63 -8.47 -13.39
N TYR A 277 -25.24 -8.88 -12.18
CA TYR A 277 -26.03 -8.67 -10.97
C TYR A 277 -26.21 -7.18 -10.66
N ALA A 278 -25.14 -6.38 -10.76
CA ALA A 278 -25.21 -4.93 -10.55
C ALA A 278 -26.20 -4.24 -11.52
N LEU A 279 -26.19 -4.63 -12.79
CA LEU A 279 -27.15 -4.12 -13.80
C LEU A 279 -28.59 -4.51 -13.45
N LYS A 280 -28.82 -5.74 -13.00
CA LYS A 280 -30.16 -6.24 -12.65
C LYS A 280 -30.68 -5.66 -11.33
N ALA A 281 -29.81 -5.34 -10.39
CA ALA A 281 -30.14 -4.75 -9.10
C ALA A 281 -30.48 -3.25 -9.18
N THR A 282 -30.58 -2.66 -10.38
CA THR A 282 -30.92 -1.23 -10.60
C THR A 282 -30.02 -0.23 -9.87
N ILE A 283 -28.77 -0.61 -9.61
CA ILE A 283 -27.75 0.43 -9.42
C ILE A 283 -27.65 1.08 -10.79
N ASP A 284 -27.82 2.40 -10.89
CA ASP A 284 -27.32 3.17 -12.02
C ASP A 284 -25.78 3.06 -11.99
N ALA A 285 -25.26 1.88 -12.35
CA ALA A 285 -23.88 1.44 -12.24
C ALA A 285 -22.92 2.35 -13.04
N LEU A 286 -23.48 3.09 -14.00
CA LEU A 286 -22.80 4.08 -14.83
C LEU A 286 -22.76 5.48 -14.19
N THR A 287 -23.53 5.74 -13.12
CA THR A 287 -23.48 7.02 -12.36
C THR A 287 -22.48 6.98 -11.20
N ASP A 288 -22.25 5.82 -10.58
CA ASP A 288 -21.24 5.68 -9.53
C ASP A 288 -19.85 5.46 -10.15
N VAL A 289 -19.09 6.56 -10.19
CA VAL A 289 -17.72 6.61 -10.71
C VAL A 289 -16.80 5.55 -10.06
N LYS A 290 -17.01 5.20 -8.78
CA LYS A 290 -16.17 4.20 -8.09
C LYS A 290 -16.43 2.79 -8.62
N PHE A 291 -17.69 2.41 -8.76
CA PHE A 291 -18.07 1.10 -9.30
C PHE A 291 -17.62 0.98 -10.76
N GLY A 292 -17.91 1.99 -11.59
CA GLY A 292 -17.50 2.00 -13.00
C GLY A 292 -15.98 1.85 -13.18
N THR A 293 -15.19 2.54 -12.35
CA THR A 293 -13.73 2.44 -12.36
C THR A 293 -13.25 1.05 -11.94
N ALA A 294 -13.82 0.47 -10.87
CA ALA A 294 -13.44 -0.87 -10.40
C ALA A 294 -13.79 -1.97 -11.42
N LEU A 295 -14.94 -1.85 -12.09
CA LEU A 295 -15.38 -2.82 -13.09
C LEU A 295 -14.52 -2.77 -14.35
N LEU A 296 -14.16 -1.56 -14.78
CA LEU A 296 -13.28 -1.34 -15.90
C LEU A 296 -11.85 -1.83 -15.60
N ASP A 297 -11.31 -1.57 -14.40
CA ASP A 297 -10.01 -2.11 -13.96
C ASP A 297 -10.00 -3.64 -13.99
N MET A 298 -11.09 -4.26 -13.53
CA MET A 298 -11.26 -5.71 -13.57
C MET A 298 -11.20 -6.26 -14.98
N TYR A 299 -12.02 -5.75 -15.93
CA TYR A 299 -11.97 -6.25 -17.30
C TYR A 299 -10.62 -5.97 -17.98
N ALA A 300 -10.02 -4.81 -17.72
CA ALA A 300 -8.76 -4.42 -18.32
C ALA A 300 -7.63 -5.36 -17.87
N LYS A 301 -7.44 -5.58 -16.56
CA LYS A 301 -6.38 -6.46 -16.04
C LYS A 301 -6.65 -7.95 -16.29
N CYS A 302 -7.92 -8.35 -16.42
CA CYS A 302 -8.32 -9.69 -16.84
C CYS A 302 -8.15 -9.97 -18.35
N GLY A 303 -7.51 -9.08 -19.12
CA GLY A 303 -7.24 -9.27 -20.55
C GLY A 303 -8.47 -9.07 -21.46
N ARG A 304 -9.53 -8.42 -20.97
CA ARG A 304 -10.74 -8.06 -21.74
C ARG A 304 -10.77 -6.57 -22.06
N ILE A 305 -9.67 -6.08 -22.61
CA ILE A 305 -9.46 -4.66 -22.95
C ILE A 305 -10.59 -4.09 -23.83
N ASN A 306 -11.10 -4.84 -24.82
CA ASN A 306 -12.15 -4.36 -25.72
C ASN A 306 -13.46 -4.11 -24.98
N THR A 307 -13.77 -4.93 -23.97
CA THR A 307 -14.92 -4.69 -23.09
C THR A 307 -14.67 -3.45 -22.24
N ALA A 308 -13.47 -3.30 -21.67
CA ALA A 308 -13.09 -2.14 -20.88
C ALA A 308 -13.15 -0.82 -21.66
N ILE A 309 -12.69 -0.80 -22.92
CA ILE A 309 -12.75 0.38 -23.80
C ILE A 309 -14.20 0.76 -24.13
N ARG A 310 -15.05 -0.22 -24.47
CA ARG A 310 -16.49 0.05 -24.69
C ARG A 310 -17.17 0.65 -23.48
N MET A 311 -16.84 0.14 -22.29
CA MET A 311 -17.38 0.69 -21.04
C MET A 311 -16.90 2.12 -20.75
N LEU A 312 -15.72 2.50 -21.25
CA LEU A 312 -15.18 3.84 -21.13
C LEU A 312 -16.00 4.86 -21.94
N GLU A 313 -16.53 4.46 -23.10
CA GLU A 313 -17.44 5.28 -23.92
C GLU A 313 -18.80 5.51 -23.24
N GLU A 314 -19.27 4.53 -22.46
CA GLU A 314 -20.56 4.58 -21.77
C GLU A 314 -20.47 5.29 -20.40
N ALA A 315 -19.28 5.36 -19.79
CA ALA A 315 -19.06 5.95 -18.46
C ALA A 315 -18.63 7.44 -18.51
N LYS A 316 -18.63 8.11 -17.34
CA LYS A 316 -17.89 9.37 -17.13
C LYS A 316 -16.48 9.04 -16.58
N PRO A 317 -15.49 8.73 -17.43
CA PRO A 317 -14.17 8.35 -16.96
C PRO A 317 -13.51 9.53 -16.22
N ASN A 318 -12.70 9.19 -15.23
CA ASN A 318 -11.81 10.14 -14.58
C ASN A 318 -10.35 9.75 -14.85
N ASP A 319 -9.41 10.51 -14.31
CA ASP A 319 -7.99 10.26 -14.45
C ASP A 319 -7.59 8.81 -14.05
N VAL A 320 -8.12 8.32 -12.92
CA VAL A 320 -7.85 6.96 -12.40
C VAL A 320 -8.36 5.88 -13.36
N THR A 321 -9.52 6.11 -13.99
CA THR A 321 -10.07 5.20 -15.01
C THR A 321 -9.09 5.04 -16.18
N PHE A 322 -8.51 6.14 -16.66
CA PHE A 322 -7.54 6.09 -17.75
C PHE A 322 -6.22 5.46 -17.35
N THR A 323 -5.72 5.73 -16.13
CA THR A 323 -4.51 5.09 -15.61
C THR A 323 -4.65 3.56 -15.62
N ALA A 324 -5.83 3.04 -15.23
CA ALA A 324 -6.12 1.61 -15.21
C ALA A 324 -6.09 0.97 -16.61
N VAL A 325 -6.78 1.56 -17.61
CA VAL A 325 -6.77 1.03 -18.98
C VAL A 325 -5.39 1.13 -19.61
N LEU A 326 -4.69 2.25 -19.45
CA LEU A 326 -3.34 2.43 -19.99
C LEU A 326 -2.35 1.43 -19.37
N SER A 327 -2.47 1.15 -18.07
CA SER A 327 -1.68 0.09 -17.43
C SER A 327 -1.99 -1.28 -18.03
N ALA A 328 -3.26 -1.62 -18.25
CA ALA A 328 -3.64 -2.87 -18.89
C ALA A 328 -3.16 -2.97 -20.35
N CYS A 329 -3.20 -1.89 -21.12
CA CYS A 329 -2.60 -1.80 -22.45
C CYS A 329 -1.10 -2.08 -22.39
N SER A 330 -0.38 -1.49 -21.42
CA SER A 330 1.06 -1.73 -21.20
C SER A 330 1.37 -3.21 -20.97
N HIS A 331 0.59 -3.85 -20.09
CA HIS A 331 0.77 -5.27 -19.79
C HIS A 331 0.35 -6.20 -20.93
N SER A 332 -0.61 -5.78 -21.76
CA SER A 332 -1.12 -6.57 -22.90
C SER A 332 -0.37 -6.29 -24.22
N GLY A 333 0.56 -5.33 -24.24
CA GLY A 333 1.32 -4.95 -25.45
C GLY A 333 0.49 -4.22 -26.51
N LEU A 334 -0.65 -3.64 -26.15
CA LEU A 334 -1.58 -2.96 -27.07
C LEU A 334 -1.17 -1.50 -27.26
N VAL A 335 -0.11 -1.31 -28.06
CA VAL A 335 0.55 -0.01 -28.24
C VAL A 335 -0.36 0.99 -28.94
N ASP A 336 -1.06 0.59 -30.00
CA ASP A 336 -1.85 1.51 -30.81
C ASP A 336 -3.11 1.97 -30.07
N GLU A 337 -3.81 1.06 -29.39
CA GLU A 337 -4.96 1.38 -28.55
C GLU A 337 -4.54 2.26 -27.35
N GLY A 338 -3.42 1.93 -26.70
CA GLY A 338 -2.90 2.72 -25.59
C GLY A 338 -2.55 4.15 -26.01
N ARG A 339 -1.97 4.34 -27.20
CA ARG A 339 -1.72 5.67 -27.77
C ARG A 339 -3.01 6.43 -28.02
N GLN A 340 -3.98 5.80 -28.65
CA GLN A 340 -5.27 6.43 -28.97
C GLN A 340 -5.98 6.89 -27.69
N LEU A 341 -5.98 6.06 -26.65
CA LEU A 341 -6.55 6.38 -25.34
C LEU A 341 -5.79 7.51 -24.64
N PHE A 342 -4.46 7.54 -24.74
CA PHE A 342 -3.66 8.60 -24.12
C PHE A 342 -3.97 9.98 -24.74
N TYR A 343 -4.12 10.06 -26.06
CA TYR A 343 -4.47 11.31 -26.73
C TYR A 343 -5.95 11.68 -26.59
N SER A 344 -6.85 10.72 -26.35
CA SER A 344 -8.27 11.01 -26.14
C SER A 344 -8.55 11.67 -24.79
N LEU A 345 -7.72 11.42 -23.76
CA LEU A 345 -7.79 12.07 -22.43
C LEU A 345 -8.04 13.58 -22.54
N GLU A 346 -7.17 14.29 -23.25
CA GLU A 346 -7.25 15.75 -23.38
C GLU A 346 -8.21 16.17 -24.51
N ASN A 347 -8.13 15.52 -25.67
CA ASN A 347 -8.86 15.95 -26.87
C ASN A 347 -10.36 15.65 -26.83
N VAL A 348 -10.78 14.56 -26.18
CA VAL A 348 -12.18 14.11 -26.14
C VAL A 348 -12.78 14.36 -24.76
N TYR A 349 -12.06 14.03 -23.69
CA TYR A 349 -12.59 14.09 -22.33
C TYR A 349 -12.21 15.38 -21.58
N GLY A 350 -11.30 16.20 -22.11
CA GLY A 350 -10.84 17.43 -21.47
C GLY A 350 -10.10 17.19 -20.15
N ILE A 351 -9.60 15.97 -19.94
CA ILE A 351 -8.85 15.57 -18.75
C ILE A 351 -7.37 15.74 -19.06
N ARG A 352 -6.69 16.58 -18.29
CA ARG A 352 -5.24 16.76 -18.42
C ARG A 352 -4.54 15.49 -17.93
N PRO A 353 -3.62 14.89 -18.71
CA PRO A 353 -2.89 13.70 -18.28
C PRO A 353 -2.11 13.95 -16.98
N SER A 354 -2.33 13.08 -15.98
CA SER A 354 -1.56 13.05 -14.74
C SER A 354 -0.18 12.41 -14.93
N MET A 355 0.64 12.50 -13.88
CA MET A 355 1.98 11.90 -13.86
C MET A 355 1.93 10.38 -14.02
N GLU A 356 0.91 9.74 -13.46
CA GLU A 356 0.62 8.31 -13.57
C GLU A 356 0.27 7.91 -15.01
N ASN A 357 -0.50 8.73 -15.73
CA ASN A 357 -0.83 8.46 -17.14
C ASN A 357 0.41 8.48 -18.02
N TYR A 358 1.31 9.46 -17.81
CA TYR A 358 2.60 9.50 -18.50
C TYR A 358 3.47 8.28 -18.13
N ALA A 359 3.48 7.87 -16.86
CA ALA A 359 4.23 6.68 -16.43
C ALA A 359 3.74 5.40 -17.12
N CYS A 360 2.42 5.21 -17.24
CA CYS A 360 1.83 4.10 -17.99
C CYS A 360 2.17 4.14 -19.48
N MET A 361 2.14 5.34 -20.09
CA MET A 361 2.47 5.52 -21.50
C MET A 361 3.95 5.20 -21.80
N VAL A 362 4.85 5.66 -20.94
CA VAL A 362 6.29 5.38 -21.02
C VAL A 362 6.58 3.89 -20.77
N ASP A 363 5.88 3.25 -19.83
CA ASP A 363 5.99 1.80 -19.59
C ASP A 363 5.51 1.00 -20.83
N LEU A 364 4.39 1.37 -21.45
CA LEU A 364 3.86 0.74 -22.67
C LEU A 364 4.85 0.82 -23.85
N LEU A 365 5.37 2.03 -24.12
CA LEU A 365 6.35 2.24 -25.19
C LEU A 365 7.69 1.57 -24.87
N GLY A 366 8.10 1.64 -23.61
CA GLY A 366 9.31 1.02 -23.11
C GLY A 366 9.31 -0.49 -23.33
N ARG A 367 8.25 -1.19 -22.89
CA ARG A 367 8.12 -2.65 -23.05
C ARG A 367 8.01 -3.12 -24.50
N SER A 368 7.47 -2.27 -25.37
CA SER A 368 7.38 -2.54 -26.81
C SER A 368 8.66 -2.19 -27.58
N GLY A 369 9.71 -1.75 -26.90
CA GLY A 369 11.00 -1.39 -27.51
C GLY A 369 11.04 -0.03 -28.20
N ARG A 370 9.96 0.76 -28.14
CA ARG A 370 9.85 2.10 -28.75
C ARG A 370 10.47 3.18 -27.84
N LEU A 371 11.75 3.02 -27.51
CA LEU A 371 12.45 3.83 -26.51
C LEU A 371 12.59 5.31 -26.92
N GLU A 372 12.79 5.59 -28.20
CA GLU A 372 12.88 6.96 -28.70
C GLU A 372 11.54 7.70 -28.56
N GLU A 373 10.43 7.03 -28.86
CA GLU A 373 9.09 7.57 -28.64
C GLU A 373 8.83 7.79 -27.15
N ALA A 374 9.25 6.85 -26.29
CA ALA A 374 9.12 6.99 -24.84
C ALA A 374 9.91 8.21 -24.31
N GLU A 375 11.12 8.44 -24.83
CA GLU A 375 11.91 9.63 -24.50
C GLU A 375 11.24 10.92 -25.00
N ALA A 376 10.65 10.91 -26.20
CA ALA A 376 9.90 12.04 -26.74
C ALA A 376 8.68 12.39 -25.86
N VAL A 377 7.96 11.38 -25.36
CA VAL A 377 6.84 11.57 -24.41
C VAL A 377 7.34 12.25 -23.13
N ILE A 378 8.47 11.82 -22.56
CA ILE A 378 9.05 12.45 -21.35
C ILE A 378 9.44 13.91 -21.61
N ARG A 379 10.06 14.20 -22.75
CA ARG A 379 10.44 15.58 -23.13
C ARG A 379 9.22 16.49 -23.34
N GLY A 380 8.10 15.93 -23.77
CA GLY A 380 6.84 16.64 -23.98
C GLY A 380 5.99 16.83 -22.71
N MET A 381 6.42 16.34 -21.55
CA MET A 381 5.65 16.47 -20.31
C MET A 381 5.56 17.95 -19.85
N PRO A 382 4.37 18.43 -19.44
CA PRO A 382 4.22 19.78 -18.90
C PRO A 382 4.76 19.93 -17.46
N MET A 383 5.17 18.83 -16.84
CA MET A 383 5.74 18.76 -15.49
C MET A 383 7.04 17.97 -15.50
N ARG A 384 7.89 18.19 -14.48
CA ARG A 384 9.14 17.41 -14.34
C ARG A 384 8.82 15.92 -14.08
N PRO A 385 9.49 14.98 -14.75
CA PRO A 385 9.27 13.55 -14.54
C PRO A 385 9.71 13.13 -13.13
N ASN A 386 8.90 12.29 -12.48
CA ASN A 386 9.23 11.73 -11.17
C ASN A 386 10.01 10.41 -11.29
N GLU A 387 10.36 9.84 -10.14
CA GLU A 387 11.09 8.56 -10.05
C GLU A 387 10.38 7.42 -10.79
N VAL A 388 9.04 7.38 -10.79
CA VAL A 388 8.25 6.32 -11.42
C VAL A 388 8.38 6.34 -12.94
N VAL A 389 8.23 7.51 -13.58
CA VAL A 389 8.34 7.64 -15.04
C VAL A 389 9.73 7.26 -15.53
N LEU A 390 10.78 7.80 -14.90
CA LEU A 390 12.16 7.49 -15.27
C LEU A 390 12.51 6.03 -14.96
N GLY A 391 11.98 5.48 -13.86
CA GLY A 391 12.11 4.08 -13.49
C GLY A 391 11.51 3.13 -14.53
N SER A 392 10.33 3.45 -15.07
CA SER A 392 9.70 2.67 -16.15
C SER A 392 10.59 2.62 -17.40
N LEU A 393 11.10 3.77 -17.86
CA LEU A 393 11.98 3.83 -19.02
C LEU A 393 13.33 3.13 -18.76
N LEU A 394 13.88 3.28 -17.56
CA LEU A 394 15.11 2.61 -17.17
C LEU A 394 14.97 1.09 -17.13
N GLY A 395 13.82 0.59 -16.65
CA GLY A 395 13.47 -0.83 -16.71
C GLY A 395 13.46 -1.34 -18.15
N ALA A 396 12.84 -0.59 -19.06
CA ALA A 396 12.84 -0.90 -20.49
C ALA A 396 14.24 -0.87 -21.11
N CYS A 397 15.08 0.11 -20.75
CA CYS A 397 16.48 0.18 -21.20
C CYS A 397 17.27 -1.07 -20.80
N LYS A 398 17.02 -1.61 -19.60
CA LYS A 398 17.65 -2.86 -19.14
C LYS A 398 17.21 -4.05 -19.98
N VAL A 399 15.91 -4.15 -20.28
CA VAL A 399 15.35 -5.24 -21.11
C VAL A 399 15.89 -5.19 -22.54
N HIS A 400 15.93 -3.99 -23.13
CA HIS A 400 16.37 -3.78 -24.51
C HIS A 400 17.87 -3.48 -24.67
N ARG A 401 18.66 -3.62 -23.59
CA ARG A 401 20.12 -3.43 -23.55
C ARG A 401 20.62 -2.07 -24.08
N MET A 402 19.86 -1.00 -23.82
CA MET A 402 20.23 0.37 -24.18
C MET A 402 21.03 1.03 -23.05
N HIS A 403 22.31 0.67 -22.97
CA HIS A 403 23.23 1.08 -21.89
C HIS A 403 23.42 2.60 -21.80
N GLU A 404 23.56 3.30 -22.93
CA GLU A 404 23.80 4.75 -22.93
C GLU A 404 22.60 5.56 -22.44
N LEU A 405 21.39 5.19 -22.90
CA LEU A 405 20.14 5.80 -22.43
C LEU A 405 19.93 5.53 -20.95
N GLY A 406 20.15 4.28 -20.50
CA GLY A 406 20.07 3.91 -19.08
C GLY A 406 21.05 4.67 -18.19
N GLU A 407 22.30 4.86 -18.63
CA GLU A 407 23.31 5.63 -17.91
C GLU A 407 22.89 7.09 -17.72
N ARG A 408 22.32 7.72 -18.75
CA ARG A 408 21.82 9.10 -18.68
C ARG A 408 20.66 9.23 -17.70
N LEU A 409 19.66 8.33 -17.78
CA LEU A 409 18.49 8.35 -16.89
C LEU A 409 18.87 8.18 -15.41
N VAL A 410 19.83 7.30 -15.11
CA VAL A 410 20.28 7.12 -13.72
C VAL A 410 21.07 8.33 -13.24
N ARG A 411 21.85 9.00 -14.10
CA ARG A 411 22.50 10.28 -13.75
C ARG A 411 21.47 11.35 -13.38
N ASP A 412 20.40 11.46 -14.14
CA ASP A 412 19.30 12.38 -13.84
C ASP A 412 18.63 12.04 -12.50
N LEU A 413 18.37 10.74 -12.22
CA LEU A 413 17.82 10.27 -10.94
C LEU A 413 18.74 10.60 -9.76
N VAL A 414 20.05 10.40 -9.89
CA VAL A 414 21.04 10.75 -8.86
C VAL A 414 21.07 12.26 -8.60
N GLN A 415 20.95 13.08 -9.65
CA GLN A 415 20.93 14.53 -9.50
C GLN A 415 19.65 15.01 -8.80
N MET A 416 18.51 14.39 -9.09
CA MET A 416 17.24 14.72 -8.44
C MET A 416 17.14 14.21 -7.00
N TYR A 417 17.71 13.04 -6.71
CA TYR A 417 17.68 12.40 -5.39
C TYR A 417 19.09 12.04 -4.89
N PRO A 418 19.92 13.04 -4.49
CA PRO A 418 21.33 12.81 -4.15
C PRO A 418 21.56 11.87 -2.98
N ASN A 419 20.58 11.72 -2.10
CA ASN A 419 20.67 10.87 -0.90
C ASN A 419 20.12 9.44 -1.12
N ASN A 420 19.54 9.14 -2.29
CA ASN A 420 19.01 7.81 -2.55
C ASN A 420 20.15 6.85 -2.95
N THR A 421 20.48 5.95 -2.03
CA THR A 421 21.59 4.98 -2.18
C THR A 421 21.35 4.00 -3.32
N GLU A 422 20.10 3.70 -3.67
CA GLU A 422 19.74 2.74 -4.72
C GLU A 422 20.13 3.23 -6.11
N HIS A 423 19.90 4.52 -6.40
CA HIS A 423 20.25 5.10 -7.70
C HIS A 423 21.77 5.15 -7.90
N HIS A 424 22.53 5.44 -6.84
CA HIS A 424 23.99 5.43 -6.89
C HIS A 424 24.57 4.05 -7.15
N VAL A 425 24.02 3.02 -6.49
CA VAL A 425 24.40 1.62 -6.73
C VAL A 425 24.04 1.21 -8.16
N LEU A 426 22.87 1.61 -8.65
CA LEU A 426 22.44 1.31 -10.01
C LEU A 426 23.33 1.99 -11.05
N LEU A 427 23.77 3.24 -10.81
CA LEU A 427 24.70 3.95 -11.69
C LEU A 427 26.06 3.27 -11.74
N SER A 428 26.57 2.85 -10.57
CA SER A 428 27.82 2.10 -10.46
C SER A 428 27.75 0.79 -11.25
N ASN A 429 26.64 0.06 -11.15
CA ASN A 429 26.42 -1.17 -11.92
C ASN A 429 26.33 -0.90 -13.43
N MET A 430 25.64 0.17 -13.85
CA MET A 430 25.56 0.55 -15.27
C MET A 430 26.92 0.95 -15.85
N TYR A 431 27.77 1.64 -15.09
CA TYR A 431 29.15 1.92 -15.49
C TYR A 431 29.97 0.64 -15.66
N ALA A 432 29.86 -0.31 -14.74
CA ALA A 432 30.53 -1.60 -14.85
C ALA A 432 30.07 -2.38 -16.09
N LEU A 433 28.75 -2.46 -16.34
CA LEU A 433 28.18 -3.14 -17.52
C LEU A 433 28.58 -2.46 -18.84
N SER A 434 28.81 -1.15 -18.83
CA SER A 434 29.26 -0.38 -20.00
C SER A 434 30.79 -0.38 -20.17
N GLY A 435 31.52 -1.20 -19.41
CA GLY A 435 32.99 -1.29 -19.44
C GLY A 435 33.73 -0.09 -18.83
N LYS A 436 33.03 0.85 -18.19
CA LYS A 436 33.58 2.07 -17.57
C LYS A 436 33.96 1.80 -16.10
N ILE A 437 34.84 0.82 -15.87
CA ILE A 437 35.22 0.34 -14.52
C ILE A 437 35.77 1.49 -13.65
N ASP A 438 36.62 2.35 -14.22
CA ASP A 438 37.21 3.49 -13.48
C ASP A 438 36.16 4.46 -12.92
N LYS A 439 35.09 4.72 -13.69
CA LYS A 439 33.96 5.55 -13.24
C LYS A 439 33.14 4.84 -12.16
N ALA A 440 32.95 3.53 -12.28
CA ALA A 440 32.26 2.73 -11.28
C ALA A 440 33.02 2.74 -9.95
N ASP A 441 34.35 2.58 -9.98
CA ASP A 441 35.19 2.55 -8.78
C ASP A 441 35.39 3.94 -8.18
N SER A 442 35.50 4.99 -9.00
CA SER A 442 35.47 6.37 -8.50
C SER A 442 34.16 6.66 -7.77
N LEU A 443 33.01 6.30 -8.34
CA LEU A 443 31.71 6.51 -7.71
C LEU A 443 31.59 5.71 -6.40
N ARG A 444 32.07 4.46 -6.36
CA ARG A 444 32.08 3.65 -5.13
C ARG A 444 32.95 4.25 -4.03
N ARG A 445 34.07 4.89 -4.38
CA ARG A 445 34.92 5.62 -3.42
C ARG A 445 34.19 6.85 -2.88
N ASP A 446 33.63 7.68 -3.75
CA ASP A 446 32.87 8.87 -3.36
C ASP A 446 31.69 8.54 -2.42
N LEU A 447 30.99 7.43 -2.67
CA LEU A 447 29.89 6.98 -1.80
C LEU A 447 30.38 6.59 -0.41
N ARG A 448 31.55 5.95 -0.32
CA ARG A 448 32.17 5.56 0.95
C ARG A 448 32.57 6.79 1.77
N ASP A 449 33.15 7.79 1.10
CA ASP A 449 33.61 9.02 1.72
C ASP A 449 32.45 9.90 2.20
N LYS A 450 31.31 9.87 1.48
CA LYS A 450 30.05 10.53 1.88
C LYS A 450 29.28 9.77 2.96
N GLY A 451 29.80 8.62 3.45
CA GLY A 451 29.12 7.77 4.43
C GLY A 451 27.87 7.06 3.89
N ILE A 452 27.64 7.11 2.57
CA ILE A 452 26.51 6.50 1.89
C ILE A 452 26.81 5.01 1.70
N ARG A 453 26.29 4.16 2.59
CA ARG A 453 26.48 2.71 2.53
C ARG A 453 25.27 2.02 1.89
N LYS A 454 25.54 0.96 1.13
CA LYS A 454 24.50 0.05 0.63
C LYS A 454 23.74 -0.52 1.83
N VAL A 455 22.41 -0.38 1.84
CA VAL A 455 21.56 -1.00 2.86
C VAL A 455 21.66 -2.52 2.65
N PRO A 456 22.11 -3.30 3.66
CA PRO A 456 22.13 -4.74 3.52
C PRO A 456 20.69 -5.27 3.43
N GLY A 457 20.50 -6.30 2.60
CA GLY A 457 19.24 -7.04 2.61
C GLY A 457 19.11 -7.81 3.91
N ILE A 458 18.06 -7.52 4.67
CA ILE A 458 17.75 -8.15 5.95
C ILE A 458 16.39 -8.85 5.83
N SER A 459 16.39 -10.14 6.13
CA SER A 459 15.18 -10.94 6.29
C SER A 459 14.90 -11.10 7.78
N THR A 460 13.65 -10.89 8.17
CA THR A 460 13.22 -10.92 9.57
C THR A 460 12.04 -11.87 9.74
N MET A 461 11.95 -12.51 10.90
CA MET A 461 10.86 -13.43 11.20
C MET A 461 10.52 -13.43 12.69
N TYR A 462 9.29 -13.77 13.00
CA TYR A 462 8.78 -13.82 14.36
C TYR A 462 8.48 -15.27 14.75
N ILE A 463 9.26 -15.81 15.68
CA ILE A 463 9.08 -17.18 16.18
C ILE A 463 9.13 -17.12 17.71
N ASN A 464 8.17 -17.79 18.37
CA ASN A 464 8.12 -17.94 19.83
C ASN A 464 8.23 -16.62 20.61
N GLY A 465 7.57 -15.56 20.16
CA GLY A 465 7.58 -14.28 20.89
C GLY A 465 8.78 -13.38 20.60
N LYS A 466 9.71 -13.78 19.73
CA LYS A 466 10.96 -13.06 19.47
C LYS A 466 11.17 -12.79 17.98
N ILE A 467 11.73 -11.62 17.68
CA ILE A 467 12.15 -11.24 16.33
C ILE A 467 13.56 -11.76 16.08
N HIS A 468 13.74 -12.47 14.97
CA HIS A 468 15.01 -12.94 14.46
C HIS A 468 15.32 -12.22 13.14
N GLN A 469 16.57 -11.79 12.97
CA GLN A 469 17.02 -11.05 11.79
C GLN A 469 18.22 -11.75 11.15
N PHE A 470 18.26 -11.74 9.82
CA PHE A 470 19.30 -12.41 9.02
C PHE A 470 19.77 -11.47 7.92
N SER A 471 21.08 -11.39 7.74
CA SER A 471 21.77 -10.68 6.67
C SER A 471 22.64 -11.64 5.85
N ALA A 472 22.98 -11.30 4.61
CA ALA A 472 23.89 -12.13 3.82
C ALA A 472 25.28 -12.17 4.48
N GLY A 473 25.81 -13.37 4.74
CA GLY A 473 27.06 -13.56 5.48
C GLY A 473 26.94 -13.41 7.01
N GLU A 474 25.72 -13.53 7.56
CA GLU A 474 25.45 -13.50 9.00
C GLU A 474 26.36 -14.46 9.77
N LYS A 475 27.00 -13.99 10.83
CA LYS A 475 27.80 -14.80 11.77
C LYS A 475 27.39 -14.64 13.23
N SER A 476 26.49 -13.70 13.52
CA SER A 476 26.19 -13.25 14.89
C SER A 476 25.05 -14.01 15.57
N HIS A 477 24.23 -14.76 14.80
CA HIS A 477 23.06 -15.42 15.33
C HIS A 477 23.41 -16.58 16.28
N PRO A 478 22.74 -16.75 17.44
CA PRO A 478 23.10 -17.79 18.42
C PRO A 478 23.08 -19.22 17.87
N ARG A 479 22.23 -19.50 16.88
CA ARG A 479 22.08 -20.82 16.23
C ARG A 479 22.67 -20.86 14.82
N ILE A 480 23.65 -20.01 14.52
CA ILE A 480 24.15 -19.83 13.15
C ILE A 480 24.72 -21.11 12.53
N ASN A 481 25.41 -21.94 13.32
CA ASN A 481 25.96 -23.21 12.86
C ASN A 481 24.86 -24.18 12.38
N GLU A 482 23.76 -24.29 13.13
CA GLU A 482 22.61 -25.11 12.75
C GLU A 482 21.93 -24.59 11.49
N ILE A 483 21.84 -23.26 11.35
CA ILE A 483 21.27 -22.61 10.16
C ILE A 483 22.11 -22.92 8.92
N TYR A 484 23.44 -22.81 9.00
CA TYR A 484 24.30 -23.13 7.85
C TYR A 484 24.33 -24.63 7.52
N LEU A 485 24.17 -25.52 8.51
CA LEU A 485 24.00 -26.95 8.26
C LEU A 485 22.72 -27.23 7.47
N MET A 486 21.59 -26.66 7.91
CA MET A 486 20.31 -26.74 7.20
C MET A 486 20.38 -26.06 5.82
N LEU A 487 21.14 -24.97 5.69
CA LEU A 487 21.36 -24.30 4.41
C LEU A 487 22.08 -25.23 3.42
N ASN A 488 23.13 -25.91 3.88
CA ASN A 488 23.87 -26.87 3.03
C ASN A 488 23.01 -28.06 2.60
N GLU A 489 22.13 -28.55 3.50
CA GLU A 489 21.13 -29.57 3.16
C GLU A 489 20.14 -29.03 2.13
N MET A 490 19.50 -27.89 2.41
CA MET A 490 18.52 -27.27 1.52
C MET A 490 19.10 -27.00 0.14
N ILE A 491 20.33 -26.49 0.03
CA ILE A 491 20.97 -26.25 -1.26
C ILE A 491 21.18 -27.56 -2.03
N ARG A 492 21.55 -28.64 -1.35
CA ARG A 492 21.72 -29.96 -1.99
C ARG A 492 20.39 -30.46 -2.54
N GLU A 493 19.33 -30.40 -1.75
CA GLU A 493 17.99 -30.81 -2.17
C GLU A 493 17.45 -29.94 -3.30
N LEU A 494 17.69 -28.62 -3.25
CA LEU A 494 17.36 -27.71 -4.34
C LEU A 494 18.04 -28.11 -5.66
N LYS A 495 19.34 -28.40 -5.62
CA LYS A 495 20.11 -28.84 -6.80
C LYS A 495 19.56 -30.16 -7.36
N LEU A 496 19.23 -31.13 -6.49
CA LEU A 496 18.60 -32.40 -6.90
C LEU A 496 17.23 -32.19 -7.55
N ALA A 497 16.47 -31.19 -7.11
CA ALA A 497 15.19 -30.79 -7.69
C ALA A 497 15.32 -29.89 -8.94
N GLY A 498 16.53 -29.70 -9.48
CA GLY A 498 16.78 -28.97 -10.73
C GLY A 498 16.98 -27.45 -10.59
N TYR A 499 17.24 -26.95 -9.38
CA TYR A 499 17.58 -25.54 -9.17
C TYR A 499 18.99 -25.21 -9.70
N VAL A 500 19.09 -24.19 -10.55
CA VAL A 500 20.35 -23.62 -11.05
C VAL A 500 20.46 -22.16 -10.60
N PRO A 501 21.54 -21.76 -9.89
CA PRO A 501 21.73 -20.37 -9.46
C PRO A 501 21.83 -19.39 -10.64
N ASP A 502 21.08 -18.30 -10.60
CA ASP A 502 21.16 -17.25 -11.63
C ASP A 502 22.25 -16.21 -11.32
N THR A 503 23.43 -16.43 -11.88
CA THR A 503 24.62 -15.58 -11.70
C THR A 503 24.63 -14.32 -12.57
N THR A 504 23.69 -14.17 -13.51
CA THR A 504 23.67 -13.05 -14.49
C THR A 504 23.52 -11.67 -13.85
N SER A 505 23.11 -11.61 -12.58
CA SER A 505 22.82 -10.37 -11.85
C SER A 505 23.85 -9.99 -10.78
N GLN A 506 24.87 -10.82 -10.53
CA GLN A 506 25.89 -10.60 -9.50
C GLN A 506 27.15 -9.95 -10.09
N ILE A 507 27.44 -8.70 -9.71
CA ILE A 507 28.69 -8.00 -10.03
C ILE A 507 29.55 -8.00 -8.76
N ILE A 508 30.58 -8.86 -8.70
CA ILE A 508 31.62 -8.80 -7.66
C ILE A 508 32.73 -7.87 -8.16
N SER A 509 33.25 -7.05 -7.26
CA SER A 509 34.43 -6.21 -7.52
C SER A 509 35.64 -6.87 -6.85
N GLY A 510 36.58 -7.37 -7.64
CA GLY A 510 37.92 -7.77 -7.17
C GLY A 510 38.51 -8.99 -7.89
N GLY A 511 39.56 -8.77 -8.68
CA GLY A 511 40.39 -9.83 -9.29
C GLY A 511 41.04 -9.35 -10.58
N GLY A 512 42.36 -9.23 -10.60
CA GLY A 512 43.11 -8.56 -11.66
C GLY A 512 43.16 -9.33 -12.98
N SER A 513 43.48 -8.59 -14.04
CA SER A 513 43.82 -9.13 -15.36
C SER A 513 44.85 -10.26 -15.27
N GLY A 514 44.46 -11.47 -15.65
CA GLY A 514 45.36 -12.62 -15.82
C GLY A 514 44.58 -13.80 -16.40
N GLY A 515 44.79 -14.09 -17.69
CA GLY A 515 44.01 -15.09 -18.41
C GLY A 515 44.16 -16.53 -17.92
N GLY A 516 43.17 -17.36 -18.25
CA GLY A 516 43.32 -18.81 -18.35
C GLY A 516 42.48 -19.63 -17.37
N ASP A 517 42.57 -19.36 -16.06
CA ASP A 517 42.04 -20.25 -15.00
C ASP A 517 41.18 -19.55 -13.92
N ASP A 518 41.01 -18.22 -13.99
CA ASP A 518 40.35 -17.42 -12.94
C ASP A 518 38.80 -17.36 -13.09
N ASP A 519 38.27 -17.60 -14.30
CA ASP A 519 36.83 -17.55 -14.61
C ASP A 519 36.01 -18.58 -13.80
N THR A 520 36.57 -19.77 -13.57
CA THR A 520 35.92 -20.83 -12.78
C THR A 520 35.81 -20.46 -11.30
N ASN A 521 36.82 -19.79 -10.75
CA ASN A 521 36.83 -19.40 -9.34
C ASN A 521 35.89 -18.21 -9.08
N GLU A 522 35.85 -17.25 -10.00
CA GLU A 522 34.94 -16.10 -9.92
C GLU A 522 33.46 -16.52 -10.04
N GLN A 523 33.17 -17.51 -10.89
CA GLN A 523 31.83 -18.08 -11.03
C GLN A 523 31.39 -18.82 -9.76
N GLU A 524 32.27 -19.61 -9.15
CA GLU A 524 32.00 -20.29 -7.88
C GLU A 524 31.75 -19.32 -6.72
N GLU A 525 32.48 -18.20 -6.66
CA GLU A 525 32.26 -17.16 -5.66
C GLU A 525 30.91 -16.44 -5.83
N LYS A 526 30.51 -16.13 -7.07
CA LYS A 526 29.19 -15.56 -7.39
C LYS A 526 28.06 -16.49 -6.96
N GLU A 527 28.21 -17.79 -7.18
CA GLU A 527 27.26 -18.79 -6.71
C GLU A 527 27.17 -18.85 -5.18
N ARG A 528 28.31 -18.90 -4.48
CA ARG A 528 28.34 -18.92 -3.00
C ARG A 528 27.68 -17.68 -2.39
N ALA A 529 27.85 -16.51 -3.01
CA ALA A 529 27.21 -15.28 -2.58
C ALA A 529 25.66 -15.34 -2.74
N LEU A 530 25.14 -15.94 -3.81
CA LEU A 530 23.70 -16.14 -4.02
C LEU A 530 23.09 -17.14 -3.04
N LEU A 531 23.84 -18.20 -2.74
CA LEU A 531 23.39 -19.27 -1.87
C LEU A 531 23.27 -18.83 -0.40
N SER A 532 23.98 -17.78 0.01
CA SER A 532 24.01 -17.24 1.37
C SER A 532 23.09 -16.01 1.58
N HIS A 533 22.13 -15.78 0.68
CA HIS A 533 21.16 -14.69 0.85
C HIS A 533 20.30 -14.86 2.10
N SER A 534 19.98 -13.73 2.73
CA SER A 534 19.24 -13.66 4.01
C SER A 534 17.89 -14.38 4.02
N GLU A 535 17.21 -14.46 2.87
CA GLU A 535 15.93 -15.12 2.66
C GLU A 535 16.07 -16.64 2.88
N LYS A 536 17.12 -17.24 2.32
CA LYS A 536 17.44 -18.66 2.47
C LYS A 536 17.79 -18.96 3.93
N LEU A 537 18.58 -18.10 4.57
CA LEU A 537 18.91 -18.22 6.01
C LEU A 537 17.66 -18.17 6.91
N ALA A 538 16.73 -17.25 6.62
CA ALA A 538 15.48 -17.13 7.37
C ALA A 538 14.59 -18.38 7.20
N VAL A 539 14.50 -18.92 5.98
CA VAL A 539 13.77 -20.18 5.74
C VAL A 539 14.42 -21.34 6.50
N CYS A 540 15.74 -21.49 6.43
CA CYS A 540 16.47 -22.52 7.19
C CYS A 540 16.19 -22.40 8.69
N PHE A 541 16.26 -21.21 9.27
CA PHE A 541 15.93 -21.03 10.68
C PHE A 541 14.48 -21.40 11.00
N GLY A 542 13.54 -21.04 10.12
CA GLY A 542 12.13 -21.42 10.22
C GLY A 542 11.90 -22.93 10.19
N LEU A 543 12.60 -23.64 9.30
CA LEU A 543 12.53 -25.10 9.19
C LEU A 543 13.02 -25.80 10.47
N ILE A 544 14.13 -25.33 11.06
CA ILE A 544 14.70 -25.93 12.27
C ILE A 544 13.87 -25.57 13.52
N SER A 545 13.24 -24.38 13.54
CA SER A 545 12.63 -23.82 14.76
C SER A 545 11.12 -24.05 14.87
N THR A 546 10.48 -24.64 13.85
CA THR A 546 9.02 -24.86 13.82
C THR A 546 8.67 -26.30 13.46
N LYS A 547 7.53 -26.79 13.96
CA LYS A 547 7.02 -28.15 13.67
C LYS A 547 6.71 -28.32 12.18
N ALA A 548 6.94 -29.51 11.63
CA ALA A 548 6.59 -29.86 10.24
C ALA A 548 5.16 -29.39 9.87
N GLY A 549 5.01 -28.84 8.67
CA GLY A 549 3.74 -28.28 8.18
C GLY A 549 3.40 -26.85 8.66
N THR A 550 4.12 -26.26 9.63
CA THR A 550 3.84 -24.87 10.08
C THR A 550 4.22 -23.86 8.98
N PRO A 551 3.34 -22.92 8.60
CA PRO A 551 3.68 -21.85 7.66
C PRO A 551 4.82 -20.95 8.18
N LEU A 552 5.70 -20.52 7.28
CA LEU A 552 6.82 -19.63 7.59
C LEU A 552 6.54 -18.22 7.09
N TYR A 553 6.53 -17.24 8.00
CA TYR A 553 6.33 -15.82 7.67
C TYR A 553 7.64 -15.05 7.78
N ILE A 554 8.09 -14.46 6.67
CA ILE A 554 9.35 -13.74 6.56
C ILE A 554 9.10 -12.34 5.99
N PHE A 555 9.71 -11.33 6.59
CA PHE A 555 9.66 -9.94 6.13
C PHE A 555 11.03 -9.50 5.66
N LYS A 556 11.10 -8.95 4.45
CA LYS A 556 12.31 -8.49 3.81
C LYS A 556 12.28 -6.97 3.65
N ASN A 557 13.38 -6.31 4.02
CA ASN A 557 13.50 -4.85 3.92
C ASN A 557 13.75 -4.33 2.47
N LEU A 558 14.08 -5.21 1.54
CA LEU A 558 14.36 -4.95 0.12
C LEU A 558 13.56 -5.90 -0.78
N ARG A 559 13.50 -5.64 -2.09
CA ARG A 559 12.88 -6.55 -3.06
C ARG A 559 13.63 -7.90 -3.12
N ILE A 560 12.89 -9.00 -3.14
CA ILE A 560 13.46 -10.35 -3.29
C ILE A 560 14.08 -10.47 -4.69
N CYS A 561 15.29 -11.01 -4.77
CA CYS A 561 15.93 -11.27 -6.06
C CYS A 561 15.30 -12.49 -6.77
N GLN A 562 15.36 -12.52 -8.10
CA GLN A 562 14.74 -13.58 -8.91
C GLN A 562 15.28 -14.97 -8.54
N ASP A 563 16.57 -15.08 -8.24
CA ASP A 563 17.21 -16.32 -7.79
C ASP A 563 16.60 -16.85 -6.48
N CYS A 564 16.49 -16.01 -5.46
CA CYS A 564 15.86 -16.37 -4.19
C CYS A 564 14.39 -16.76 -4.39
N HIS A 565 13.67 -16.05 -5.25
CA HIS A 565 12.29 -16.39 -5.56
C HIS A 565 12.17 -17.81 -6.15
N SER A 566 13.00 -18.13 -7.14
CA SER A 566 13.04 -19.47 -7.76
C SER A 566 13.44 -20.55 -6.76
N ALA A 567 14.49 -20.30 -5.96
CA ALA A 567 14.96 -21.25 -4.96
C ALA A 567 13.88 -21.56 -3.91
N LEU A 568 13.20 -20.54 -3.40
CA LEU A 568 12.22 -20.72 -2.32
C LEU A 568 10.92 -21.37 -2.82
N LYS A 569 10.56 -21.18 -4.09
CA LYS A 569 9.47 -21.90 -4.76
C LYS A 569 9.72 -23.41 -4.77
N ILE A 570 10.96 -23.82 -5.02
CA ILE A 570 11.34 -25.24 -5.00
C ILE A 570 11.44 -25.74 -3.55
N ALA A 571 12.03 -24.95 -2.65
CA ALA A 571 12.15 -25.31 -1.23
C ALA A 571 10.79 -25.55 -0.56
N SER A 572 9.78 -24.74 -0.86
CA SER A 572 8.41 -24.91 -0.36
C SER A 572 7.85 -26.29 -0.71
N LYS A 573 8.13 -26.79 -1.92
CA LYS A 573 7.72 -28.13 -2.38
C LYS A 573 8.51 -29.25 -1.71
N ILE A 574 9.84 -29.11 -1.63
CA ILE A 574 10.72 -30.13 -1.03
C ILE A 574 10.35 -30.39 0.44
N TYR A 575 10.15 -29.31 1.20
CA TYR A 575 9.92 -29.39 2.63
C TYR A 575 8.43 -29.43 3.02
N SER A 576 7.51 -29.43 2.04
CA SER A 576 6.06 -29.38 2.25
C SER A 576 5.66 -28.28 3.24
N ARG A 577 6.18 -27.07 3.03
CA ARG A 577 5.92 -25.89 3.87
C ARG A 577 5.36 -24.75 3.03
N GLU A 578 4.33 -24.09 3.56
CA GLU A 578 3.94 -22.77 3.08
C GLU A 578 5.01 -21.74 3.50
N ILE A 579 5.58 -21.02 2.54
CA ILE A 579 6.59 -19.97 2.77
C ILE A 579 6.01 -18.65 2.27
N VAL A 580 5.67 -17.77 3.20
CA VAL A 580 5.14 -16.44 2.93
C VAL A 580 6.25 -15.42 3.18
N ILE A 581 6.66 -14.71 2.13
CA ILE A 581 7.66 -13.64 2.26
C ILE A 581 7.21 -12.32 1.64
N ARG A 582 7.37 -11.25 2.43
CA ARG A 582 6.86 -9.91 2.14
C ARG A 582 8.00 -8.90 1.98
N ASP A 583 8.01 -8.15 0.88
CA ASP A 583 8.99 -7.08 0.62
C ASP A 583 8.45 -5.65 0.83
N ARG A 584 9.35 -4.66 0.81
CA ARG A 584 9.07 -3.24 1.12
C ARG A 584 8.31 -2.49 0.03
N ASN A 585 8.41 -2.90 -1.23
CA ASN A 585 8.05 -2.04 -2.37
C ASN A 585 6.84 -2.47 -3.19
N ARG A 586 6.17 -3.59 -2.89
CA ARG A 586 4.86 -3.83 -3.50
C ARG A 586 3.93 -4.62 -2.58
N PHE A 587 2.72 -4.07 -2.40
CA PHE A 587 1.50 -4.84 -2.62
C PHE A 587 1.52 -5.34 -4.08
N SER A 588 2.41 -6.28 -4.39
CA SER A 588 2.16 -7.19 -5.49
C SER A 588 1.40 -8.29 -4.80
N LEU A 589 0.13 -8.44 -5.13
CA LEU A 589 -0.26 -9.80 -5.42
C LEU A 589 0.70 -10.29 -6.52
N ILE A 590 1.78 -10.95 -6.11
CA ILE A 590 2.27 -12.05 -6.92
C ILE A 590 1.26 -13.14 -6.63
N GLN A 591 0.19 -13.08 -7.40
CA GLN A 591 -0.70 -14.19 -7.53
C GLN A 591 -0.04 -15.18 -8.47
N GLU A 592 0.95 -15.86 -7.93
CA GLU A 592 1.19 -17.26 -8.26
C GLU A 592 1.01 -18.03 -6.95
N TRP A 593 -0.24 -18.05 -6.46
CA TRP A 593 -0.69 -19.14 -5.61
C TRP A 593 -0.69 -20.38 -6.48
N PHE A 594 0.42 -21.11 -6.51
CA PHE A 594 0.37 -22.51 -6.93
C PHE A 594 0.30 -23.37 -5.67
N VAL A 595 -0.93 -23.56 -5.19
CA VAL A 595 -1.33 -24.81 -4.55
C VAL A 595 -1.24 -25.88 -5.64
N PHE A 596 -0.15 -26.65 -5.68
CA PHE A 596 -0.14 -27.91 -6.42
C PHE A 596 -0.71 -28.99 -5.49
N MET A 597 -1.99 -29.27 -5.61
CA MET A 597 -2.44 -30.66 -5.62
C MET A 597 -2.98 -30.92 -7.03
N PHE A 598 -2.63 -32.08 -7.57
CA PHE A 598 -2.94 -32.53 -8.93
C PHE A 598 -4.38 -32.29 -9.37
#